data_AF-A0AAJ5N3V5-F1
#
_entry.id   AF-A0AAJ5N3V5-F1
#
_cell.length_a   1.000
_cell.length_b   1.000
_cell.length_c   1.000
_cell.angle_alpha   90.00
_cell.angle_beta   90.00
_cell.angle_gamma   90.00
#
_symmetry.space_group_name_H-M   'P 1'
#
loop_
_entity.id
_entity.type
_entity.pdbx_description
1 polymer ?
#
loop_
_entity_poly.entity_id
_entity_poly.type
_entity_poly.pdbx_seq_one_letter_code
_entity_poly.pdbx_strand_id
1 'polypeptide(L)' 'MSMQQSAALPTRRHITTEELAALLSIRPQSIRKRLCNTGGYFNLRPVKLPNGRLMWPADALEQLSGHA' A
#
# COMPACT_ATOMS: atom_id res chain seq x y z
N MET A 1 33.85 8.90 -8.86
CA MET A 1 33.66 8.97 -7.39
C MET A 1 32.75 10.16 -7.12
N SER A 2 31.57 10.10 -6.51
CA SER A 2 30.89 9.07 -5.75
C SER A 2 29.38 9.29 -5.94
N MET A 3 28.61 8.23 -6.21
CA MET A 3 27.15 8.27 -6.11
C MET A 3 26.81 8.23 -4.62
N GLN A 4 26.23 9.30 -4.09
CA GLN A 4 25.58 9.24 -2.78
C GLN A 4 24.19 9.86 -2.91
N GLN A 5 23.19 9.01 -3.11
CA GLN A 5 21.81 9.39 -2.93
C GLN A 5 21.33 8.76 -1.63
N SER A 6 21.15 9.62 -0.64
CA SER A 6 20.74 9.29 0.71
C SER A 6 19.35 8.65 0.67
N ALA A 7 19.27 7.35 0.99
CA ALA A 7 18.00 6.66 1.17
C ALA A 7 17.29 7.22 2.41
N ALA A 8 16.41 8.20 2.18
CA ALA A 8 15.49 8.68 3.19
C ALA A 8 14.59 7.51 3.60
N LEU A 9 14.71 7.08 4.85
CA LEU A 9 13.81 6.11 5.49
C LEU A 9 12.37 6.53 5.18
N PRO A 10 11.51 5.64 4.63
CA PRO A 10 10.12 5.99 4.41
C PRO A 10 9.48 6.18 5.78
N THR A 11 9.32 7.45 6.18
CA THR A 11 8.39 7.84 7.23
C THR A 11 7.10 7.08 6.95
N ARG A 12 6.63 6.25 7.89
CA ARG A 12 5.42 5.41 7.75
C ARG A 12 4.21 6.28 7.41
N ARG A 13 4.08 6.63 6.14
CA ARG A 13 3.02 7.45 5.56
C ARG A 13 2.01 6.46 5.02
N HIS A 14 0.80 6.51 5.53
CA HIS A 14 -0.30 5.74 4.97
C HIS A 14 -0.37 6.02 3.45
N ILE A 15 -0.33 4.97 2.66
CA ILE A 15 -0.34 5.06 1.20
C ILE A 15 -1.76 4.91 0.68
N THR A 16 -2.06 5.51 -0.46
CA THR A 16 -3.35 5.33 -1.12
C THR A 16 -3.38 4.01 -1.87
N THR A 17 -4.58 3.57 -2.26
CA THR A 17 -4.74 2.39 -3.12
C THR A 17 -3.98 2.53 -4.44
N GLU A 18 -3.82 3.75 -4.94
CA GLU A 18 -3.12 4.04 -6.19
C GLU A 18 -1.60 3.88 -6.03
N GLU A 19 -1.05 4.41 -4.94
CA GLU A 19 0.37 4.22 -4.60
C GLU A 19 0.68 2.74 -4.33
N LEU A 20 -0.16 2.05 -3.55
CA LEU A 20 -0.02 0.61 -3.32
C LEU A 20 -0.08 -0.19 -4.64
N ALA A 21 -0.96 0.21 -5.55
CA ALA A 21 -1.08 -0.42 -6.86
C ALA A 21 0.17 -0.19 -7.72
N ALA A 22 0.73 1.03 -7.69
CA ALA A 22 1.98 1.36 -8.39
C ALA A 22 3.17 0.55 -7.84
N LEU A 23 3.30 0.44 -6.51
CA LEU A 23 4.35 -0.33 -5.85
C LEU A 23 4.29 -1.83 -6.19
N LEU A 24 3.08 -2.39 -6.24
CA LEU A 24 2.86 -3.79 -6.61
C LEU A 24 2.81 -3.99 -8.14
N SER A 25 2.92 -2.92 -8.94
CA SER A 25 2.76 -2.93 -10.39
C SER A 25 1.45 -3.61 -10.85
N ILE A 26 0.37 -3.44 -10.08
CA ILE A 26 -0.97 -3.96 -10.36
C ILE A 26 -1.95 -2.83 -10.64
N ARG A 27 -3.11 -3.15 -11.22
CA ARG A 27 -4.17 -2.15 -11.40
C ARG A 27 -4.87 -1.86 -10.06
N PRO A 28 -5.13 -0.59 -9.70
CA PRO A 28 -5.86 -0.24 -8.48
C PRO A 28 -7.29 -0.82 -8.47
N GLN A 29 -7.86 -1.02 -9.66
CA GLN A 29 -9.17 -1.65 -9.85
C GLN A 29 -9.20 -3.11 -9.35
N SER A 30 -8.11 -3.86 -9.53
CA SER A 30 -8.00 -5.24 -9.02
C SER A 30 -7.97 -5.28 -7.50
N ILE A 31 -7.29 -4.32 -6.86
CA ILE A 31 -7.26 -4.18 -5.40
C ILE A 31 -8.68 -3.89 -4.88
N ARG A 32 -9.37 -2.92 -5.48
CA ARG A 32 -10.76 -2.58 -5.12
C ARG A 32 -11.70 -3.78 -5.29
N LYS A 33 -11.59 -4.52 -6.40
CA LYS A 33 -12.40 -5.72 -6.66
C LYS A 33 -12.16 -6.80 -5.60
N ARG A 34 -10.89 -7.10 -5.27
CA ARG A 34 -10.57 -8.05 -4.20
C ARG A 34 -11.11 -7.59 -2.85
N LEU A 35 -10.95 -6.31 -2.53
CA LEU A 35 -11.42 -5.76 -1.26
C LEU A 35 -12.94 -5.91 -1.12
N CYS A 36 -13.71 -5.66 -2.18
CA CYS A 36 -15.16 -5.87 -2.16
C CYS A 36 -15.55 -7.35 -2.05
N ASN A 37 -14.81 -8.24 -2.71
CA ASN A 37 -15.14 -9.67 -2.74
C ASN A 37 -14.72 -10.44 -1.48
N THR A 38 -13.61 -10.05 -0.86
CA THR A 38 -12.99 -10.74 0.27
C THR A 38 -13.09 -9.95 1.58
N GLY A 39 -13.45 -8.66 1.52
CA GLY A 39 -13.54 -7.78 2.70
C GLY A 39 -12.18 -7.29 3.24
N GLY A 40 -11.08 -7.77 2.67
CA GLY A 40 -9.71 -7.43 3.01
C GLY A 40 -8.75 -7.82 1.89
N TYR A 41 -7.51 -7.35 1.96
CA TYR A 41 -6.48 -7.69 0.96
C TYR A 41 -5.29 -8.37 1.66
N PHE A 42 -5.19 -9.71 1.56
CA PHE A 42 -4.05 -10.50 2.05
C PHE A 42 -3.58 -10.21 3.50
N ASN A 43 -4.50 -9.86 4.41
CA ASN A 43 -4.31 -9.43 5.82
C ASN A 43 -4.31 -7.92 6.07
N LEU A 44 -4.35 -7.10 5.03
CA LEU A 44 -4.49 -5.66 5.16
C LEU A 44 -5.95 -5.22 5.25
N ARG A 45 -6.21 -4.37 6.23
CA ARG A 45 -7.47 -3.64 6.37
C ARG A 45 -7.24 -2.17 6.04
N PRO A 46 -7.80 -1.66 4.93
CA PRO A 46 -7.73 -0.24 4.64
C PRO A 46 -8.57 0.54 5.65
N VAL A 47 -8.07 1.70 6.07
CA VAL A 47 -8.83 2.68 6.84
C VAL A 47 -9.69 3.46 5.85
N LYS A 48 -11.01 3.40 6.04
CA LYS A 48 -11.95 4.24 5.29
C LYS A 48 -11.92 5.64 5.88
N LEU A 49 -11.51 6.62 5.08
CA LEU A 49 -11.62 8.03 5.46
C LEU A 49 -13.03 8.56 5.16
N PRO A 50 -13.47 9.61 5.86
CA PRO A 50 -14.75 10.28 5.60
C PRO A 50 -14.83 10.90 4.19
N ASN A 51 -13.70 11.07 3.51
CA ASN A 51 -13.64 11.52 2.10
C ASN A 51 -13.85 10.40 1.08
N GLY A 52 -14.19 9.17 1.51
CA GLY A 52 -14.42 8.02 0.64
C GLY A 52 -13.15 7.35 0.09
N ARG A 53 -11.95 7.84 0.45
CA ARG A 53 -10.68 7.21 0.08
C ARG A 53 -10.32 6.11 1.07
N LEU A 54 -9.55 5.14 0.56
CA LEU A 54 -8.98 4.05 1.33
C LEU A 54 -7.50 4.36 1.59
N MET A 55 -7.13 4.47 2.86
CA MET A 55 -5.73 4.58 3.28
C MET A 55 -5.23 3.23 3.75
N TRP A 56 -4.09 2.83 3.21
CA TRP A 56 -3.38 1.62 3.58
C TRP A 56 -2.21 1.99 4.48
N PRO A 57 -1.84 1.14 5.45
CA PRO A 57 -0.60 1.35 6.20
C PRO A 57 0.59 1.35 5.24
N ALA A 58 1.64 2.12 5.54
CA ALA A 58 2.88 2.12 4.73
C ALA A 58 3.53 0.72 4.69
N ASP A 59 3.31 -0.04 5.76
CA ASP A 59 3.69 -1.42 5.98
C ASP A 59 2.88 -2.42 5.14
N ALA A 60 1.94 -1.93 4.31
CA ALA A 60 1.13 -2.77 3.45
C ALA A 60 1.96 -3.64 2.52
N LEU A 61 3.02 -3.08 1.96
CA LEU A 61 3.90 -3.81 1.07
C LEU A 61 4.68 -4.90 1.83
N GLU A 62 5.18 -4.57 3.02
CA GLU A 62 5.93 -5.48 3.91
C GLU A 62 5.05 -6.66 4.36
N GLN A 63 3.81 -6.38 4.79
CA GLN A 63 2.86 -7.43 5.18
C GLN A 63 2.44 -8.32 4.00
N LEU A 64 2.49 -7.81 2.77
CA LEU A 64 2.23 -8.62 1.58
C LEU A 64 3.45 -9.41 1.12
N SER A 65 4.65 -8.85 1.25
CA SER A 65 5.90 -9.50 0.84
C SER A 65 6.32 -10.60 1.81
N GLY A 66 5.77 -10.61 3.03
CA GLY A 66 6.00 -11.67 4.01
C GLY A 66 7.41 -11.64 4.63
N HIS A 67 8.16 -10.55 4.45
CA HIS A 67 9.36 -10.29 5.23
C HIS A 67 8.94 -9.69 6.57
N ALA A 68 8.94 -10.53 7.61
CA ALA A 68 8.87 -10.16 9.02
C ALA A 68 10.26 -10.24 9.66
#